data_AF-A0A9E6CQI1-F1
#
_entry.id   AF-A0A9E6CQI1-F1
#
_cell.length_a   1.000
_cell.length_b   1.000
_cell.length_c   1.000
_cell.angle_alpha   90.00
_cell.angle_beta   90.00
_cell.angle_gamma   90.00
#
_symmetry.space_group_name_H-M   'P 1'
#
loop_
_entity.id
_entity.type
_entity.pdbx_description
1 polymer ?
#
loop_
_entity_poly.entity_id
_entity_poly.type
_entity_poly.pdbx_seq_one_letter_code
_entity_poly.pdbx_strand_id
1 'polypeptide(L)'
;MRLLIASLFIVALAFSPLSTRAETMTPYSGTQSVTTGQPFGAFMENLQAAIKKNKMGIVAQASATKGAASIGKTIAGNHVLMIFRPDFAVRMLDASVAAGIEAPLRLYITEGADGNATLSYRLPSHVFGVYDVPALDTMARELDTITAAIVADAIK
;
A
#
# COMPACT_ATOMS: atom_id res chain seq x y z
N MET A 1 48.78 -28.46 -48.95
CA MET A 1 48.99 -27.99 -47.56
C MET A 1 47.61 -27.73 -46.96
N ARG A 2 47.07 -28.67 -46.16
CA ARG A 2 45.73 -28.59 -45.55
C ARG A 2 45.86 -27.79 -44.25
N LEU A 3 45.21 -26.63 -44.17
CA LEU A 3 45.11 -25.86 -42.92
C LEU A 3 43.79 -26.24 -42.22
N LEU A 4 43.93 -26.88 -41.06
CA LEU A 4 42.86 -27.17 -40.11
C LEU A 4 42.44 -25.85 -39.44
N ILE A 5 41.19 -25.44 -39.62
CA ILE A 5 40.62 -24.30 -38.89
C ILE A 5 40.02 -24.84 -37.58
N ALA A 6 40.69 -24.54 -36.47
CA ALA A 6 40.20 -24.83 -35.13
C ALA A 6 38.93 -23.99 -34.85
N SER A 7 37.81 -24.67 -34.61
CA SER A 7 36.54 -24.03 -34.24
C SER A 7 36.56 -23.62 -32.77
N LEU A 8 36.60 -22.31 -32.52
CA LEU A 8 36.50 -21.73 -31.19
C LEU A 8 35.02 -21.63 -30.80
N PHE A 9 34.55 -22.52 -29.93
CA PHE A 9 33.21 -22.45 -29.33
C PHE A 9 33.17 -21.27 -28.34
N ILE A 10 32.56 -20.15 -28.76
CA ILE A 10 32.20 -19.06 -27.85
C ILE A 10 30.91 -19.47 -27.15
N VAL A 11 31.02 -19.86 -25.87
CA VAL A 11 29.87 -20.02 -24.98
C VAL A 11 29.33 -18.63 -24.65
N ALA A 12 28.27 -18.22 -25.35
CA ALA A 12 27.53 -17.01 -25.00
C ALA A 12 26.75 -17.29 -23.70
N LEU A 13 27.27 -16.83 -22.56
CA LEU A 13 26.48 -16.72 -21.33
C LEU A 13 25.36 -15.71 -21.59
N ALA A 14 24.15 -16.22 -21.78
CA ALA A 14 22.93 -15.43 -21.85
C ALA A 14 22.67 -14.79 -20.49
N PHE A 15 23.26 -13.62 -20.24
CA PHE A 15 22.84 -12.72 -19.18
C PHE A 15 21.43 -12.23 -19.53
N SER A 16 20.42 -12.90 -18.97
CA SER A 16 19.05 -12.41 -19.02
C SER A 16 19.02 -11.10 -18.21
N PRO A 17 18.65 -9.95 -18.81
CA PRO A 17 18.51 -8.74 -18.04
C PRO A 17 17.35 -8.96 -17.08
N LEU A 18 17.63 -9.13 -15.78
CA LEU A 18 16.62 -8.88 -14.77
C LEU A 18 16.14 -7.44 -15.01
N SER A 19 14.89 -7.27 -15.41
CA SER A 19 14.25 -5.96 -15.42
C SER A 19 14.22 -5.48 -13.97
N THR A 20 15.26 -4.76 -13.56
CA THR A 20 15.28 -4.02 -12.30
C THR A 20 14.32 -2.85 -12.49
N ARG A 21 13.10 -3.00 -11.99
CA ARG A 21 12.17 -1.88 -11.82
C ARG A 21 12.78 -0.97 -10.75
N ALA A 22 13.60 -0.01 -11.19
CA ALA A 22 14.18 1.01 -10.32
C ALA A 22 13.08 2.01 -9.93
N GLU A 23 12.20 1.58 -9.02
CA GLU A 23 11.16 2.42 -8.44
C GLU A 23 11.54 2.77 -7.01
N THR A 24 11.41 4.05 -6.66
CA THR A 24 11.40 4.46 -5.25
C THR A 24 10.09 3.94 -4.65
N MET A 25 10.13 2.77 -4.00
CA MET A 25 8.92 2.09 -3.50
C MET A 25 8.08 2.94 -2.53
N THR A 26 8.70 3.85 -1.79
CA THR A 26 8.03 4.67 -0.75
C THR A 26 8.52 6.12 -0.81
N PRO A 27 8.16 6.89 -1.86
CA PRO A 27 8.74 8.21 -2.10
C PRO A 27 8.21 9.28 -1.12
N TYR A 28 7.07 9.03 -0.49
CA TYR A 28 6.46 9.94 0.45
C TYR A 28 6.93 9.68 1.89
N SER A 29 7.27 10.74 2.60
CA SER A 29 7.62 10.67 4.03
C SER A 29 6.49 10.02 4.86
N GLY A 30 6.88 9.21 5.84
CA GLY A 30 5.98 8.48 6.73
C GLY A 30 5.28 7.27 6.11
N THR A 31 5.68 6.83 4.91
CA THR A 31 5.16 5.61 4.31
C THR A 31 5.68 4.38 5.06
N GLN A 32 4.76 3.53 5.50
CA GLN A 32 5.00 2.22 6.09
C GLN A 32 4.67 1.13 5.06
N SER A 33 5.43 0.04 5.08
CA SER A 33 5.19 -1.15 4.26
C SER A 33 5.35 -2.39 5.14
N VAL A 34 4.35 -3.27 5.12
CA VAL A 34 4.28 -4.47 5.95
C VAL A 34 4.04 -5.67 5.06
N THR A 35 5.04 -6.54 4.95
CA THR A 35 4.84 -7.89 4.39
C THR A 35 4.10 -8.73 5.42
N THR A 36 2.92 -9.21 5.06
CA THR A 36 1.99 -9.81 6.04
C THR A 36 2.29 -11.28 6.32
N GLY A 37 2.92 -11.98 5.37
CA GLY A 37 3.03 -13.45 5.41
C GLY A 37 1.68 -14.18 5.30
N GLN A 38 0.61 -13.47 4.95
CA GLN A 38 -0.74 -14.00 4.83
C GLN A 38 -1.18 -13.98 3.35
N PRO A 39 -1.92 -15.00 2.87
CA PRO A 39 -2.50 -14.99 1.53
C PRO A 39 -3.37 -13.74 1.30
N PHE A 40 -3.29 -13.15 0.10
CA PHE A 40 -3.92 -11.86 -0.20
C PHE A 40 -5.40 -11.78 0.20
N GLY A 41 -6.20 -12.78 -0.16
CA GLY A 41 -7.63 -12.82 0.16
C GLY A 41 -7.90 -12.89 1.67
N ALA A 42 -7.17 -13.74 2.39
CA ALA A 42 -7.32 -13.88 3.84
C ALA A 42 -6.93 -12.59 4.57
N PHE A 43 -5.82 -11.96 4.17
CA PHE A 43 -5.42 -10.68 4.74
C PHE A 43 -6.45 -9.57 4.49
N MET A 44 -7.06 -9.53 3.30
CA MET A 44 -8.11 -8.56 2.99
C MET A 44 -9.34 -8.70 3.90
N GLU A 45 -9.73 -9.92 4.27
CA GLU A 45 -10.82 -10.15 5.23
C GLU A 45 -10.42 -9.73 6.65
N ASN A 46 -9.22 -10.13 7.09
CA ASN A 46 -8.67 -9.77 8.39
C ASN A 46 -8.54 -8.26 8.57
N LEU A 47 -8.05 -7.56 7.53
CA LEU A 47 -7.89 -6.11 7.55
C LEU A 47 -9.24 -5.39 7.67
N GLN A 48 -10.25 -5.82 6.92
CA GLN A 48 -11.60 -5.24 7.03
C GLN A 48 -12.21 -5.46 8.42
N ALA A 49 -12.02 -6.64 9.00
CA ALA A 49 -12.43 -6.94 10.37
C ALA A 49 -11.69 -6.07 11.39
N ALA A 50 -10.37 -5.90 11.24
CA ALA A 50 -9.53 -5.07 12.11
C ALA A 50 -9.93 -3.58 12.04
N ILE A 51 -10.21 -3.06 10.84
CA ILE A 51 -10.73 -1.68 10.64
C ILE A 51 -12.01 -1.49 11.44
N LYS A 52 -12.98 -2.41 11.30
CA LYS A 52 -14.25 -2.35 12.02
C LYS A 52 -14.05 -2.47 13.54
N LYS A 53 -13.20 -3.39 13.99
CA LYS A 53 -12.89 -3.61 15.42
C LYS A 53 -12.31 -2.34 16.07
N ASN A 54 -11.48 -1.61 15.34
CA ASN A 54 -10.90 -0.33 15.77
C ASN A 54 -11.82 0.87 15.50
N LYS A 55 -13.12 0.61 15.22
CA LYS A 55 -14.18 1.60 15.06
C LYS A 55 -13.91 2.62 13.95
N MET A 56 -13.12 2.25 12.94
CA MET A 56 -12.94 3.03 11.72
C MET A 56 -13.94 2.54 10.66
N GLY A 57 -14.44 3.47 9.84
CA GLY A 57 -15.31 3.15 8.71
C GLY A 57 -14.51 2.93 7.44
N ILE A 58 -14.93 1.98 6.61
CA ILE A 58 -14.48 1.89 5.21
C ILE A 58 -15.40 2.77 4.38
N VAL A 59 -14.90 3.93 3.95
CA VAL A 59 -15.67 4.93 3.20
C VAL A 59 -15.77 4.57 1.74
N ALA A 60 -14.71 3.99 1.18
CA ALA A 60 -14.67 3.54 -0.20
C ALA A 60 -13.65 2.42 -0.39
N GLN A 61 -13.79 1.68 -1.49
CA GLN A 61 -12.83 0.65 -1.89
C GLN A 61 -12.62 0.73 -3.40
N ALA A 62 -11.37 0.69 -3.83
CA ALA A 62 -11.00 0.58 -5.23
C ALA A 62 -10.23 -0.73 -5.46
N SER A 63 -10.47 -1.38 -6.60
CA SER A 63 -9.80 -2.64 -6.98
C SER A 63 -9.27 -2.52 -8.39
N ALA A 64 -7.95 -2.39 -8.53
CA ALA A 64 -7.34 -2.42 -9.85
C ALA A 64 -7.43 -3.82 -10.46
N THR A 65 -7.48 -4.88 -9.65
CA THR A 65 -7.70 -6.26 -10.11
C THR A 65 -9.05 -6.39 -10.82
N LYS A 66 -10.14 -5.88 -10.20
CA LYS A 66 -11.46 -5.86 -10.86
C LYS A 66 -11.48 -4.94 -12.08
N GLY A 67 -10.81 -3.78 -11.99
CA GLY A 67 -10.67 -2.85 -13.11
C GLY A 67 -9.99 -3.49 -14.33
N ALA A 68 -8.85 -4.15 -14.14
CA ALA A 68 -8.14 -4.88 -15.19
C ALA A 68 -8.99 -6.00 -15.78
N ALA A 69 -9.69 -6.78 -14.94
CA ALA A 69 -10.57 -7.84 -15.41
C ALA A 69 -11.69 -7.31 -16.32
N SER A 70 -12.23 -6.12 -16.02
CA SER A 70 -13.27 -5.49 -16.83
C SER A 70 -12.85 -5.17 -18.27
N ILE A 71 -11.53 -5.08 -18.52
CA ILE A 71 -10.95 -4.85 -19.86
C ILE A 71 -10.20 -6.10 -20.39
N GLY A 72 -10.51 -7.29 -19.85
CA GLY A 72 -9.94 -8.56 -20.30
C GLY A 72 -8.45 -8.74 -19.93
N LYS A 73 -7.97 -8.07 -18.88
CA LYS A 73 -6.60 -8.21 -18.38
C LYS A 73 -6.58 -8.88 -17.01
N THR A 74 -5.57 -9.72 -16.79
CA THR A 74 -5.30 -10.33 -15.49
C THR A 74 -4.06 -9.69 -14.89
N ILE A 75 -4.16 -9.27 -13.63
CA ILE A 75 -3.05 -8.77 -12.81
C ILE A 75 -3.14 -9.40 -11.41
N ALA A 76 -2.05 -9.33 -10.66
CA ALA A 76 -2.04 -9.74 -9.24
C ALA A 76 -3.04 -8.89 -8.41
N GLY A 77 -3.42 -9.41 -7.25
CA GLY A 77 -4.28 -8.75 -6.26
C GLY A 77 -3.83 -7.32 -5.97
N ASN A 78 -4.76 -6.38 -6.06
CA ASN A 78 -4.49 -4.96 -5.93
C ASN A 78 -5.75 -4.21 -5.47
N HIS A 79 -5.69 -3.68 -4.25
CA HIS A 79 -6.80 -2.99 -3.61
C HIS A 79 -6.36 -1.75 -2.87
N VAL A 80 -7.18 -0.70 -2.91
CA VAL A 80 -7.07 0.45 -2.01
C VAL A 80 -8.32 0.47 -1.15
N LEU A 81 -8.14 0.32 0.17
CA LEU A 81 -9.18 0.58 1.15
C LEU A 81 -9.02 2.01 1.66
N MET A 82 -10.12 2.76 1.62
CA MET A 82 -10.17 4.14 2.08
C MET A 82 -10.94 4.19 3.38
N ILE A 83 -10.26 4.52 4.48
CA ILE A 83 -10.82 4.48 5.83
C ILE A 83 -10.89 5.85 6.47
N PHE A 84 -11.98 6.10 7.21
CA PHE A 84 -12.10 7.31 8.03
C PHE A 84 -13.21 7.19 9.08
N ARG A 85 -13.31 8.20 9.96
CA ARG A 85 -14.37 8.28 10.98
C ARG A 85 -14.99 9.68 10.99
N PRO A 86 -16.32 9.82 11.08
CA PRO A 86 -16.98 11.14 10.98
C PRO A 86 -16.57 12.16 12.05
N ASP A 87 -16.30 11.74 13.28
CA ASP A 87 -15.84 12.63 14.36
C ASP A 87 -14.44 13.21 14.06
N PHE A 88 -13.53 12.42 13.49
CA PHE A 88 -12.26 12.93 12.98
C PHE A 88 -12.46 13.87 11.80
N ALA A 89 -13.44 13.60 10.92
CA ALA A 89 -13.75 14.49 9.80
C ALA A 89 -14.22 15.88 10.26
N VAL A 90 -15.11 15.95 11.25
CA VAL A 90 -15.55 17.22 11.83
C VAL A 90 -14.36 17.97 12.44
N ARG A 91 -13.58 17.32 13.32
CA ARG A 91 -12.38 17.92 13.93
C ARG A 91 -11.36 18.41 12.91
N MET A 92 -11.15 17.63 11.84
CA MET A 92 -10.25 17.98 10.75
C MET A 92 -10.72 19.23 10.02
N LEU A 93 -11.99 19.27 9.60
CA LEU A 93 -12.55 20.39 8.84
C LEU A 93 -12.66 21.66 9.69
N ASP A 94 -12.93 21.52 11.00
CA ASP A 94 -12.90 22.63 11.96
C ASP A 94 -11.48 23.22 12.08
N ALA A 95 -10.45 22.37 12.05
CA ALA A 95 -9.05 22.79 12.14
C ALA A 95 -8.50 23.34 10.81
N SER A 96 -8.86 22.72 9.68
CA SER A 96 -8.42 23.10 8.34
C SER A 96 -9.29 22.47 7.26
N VAL A 97 -10.09 23.29 6.57
CA VAL A 97 -10.85 22.86 5.38
C VAL A 97 -9.90 22.37 4.27
N ALA A 98 -8.71 22.98 4.15
CA ALA A 98 -7.71 22.59 3.14
C ALA A 98 -7.23 21.14 3.31
N ALA A 99 -7.14 20.66 4.56
CA ALA A 99 -6.76 19.27 4.85
C ALA A 99 -7.83 18.24 4.43
N GLY A 100 -9.03 18.68 4.03
CA GLY A 100 -10.13 17.83 3.62
C GLY A 100 -9.81 16.90 2.45
N ILE A 101 -8.86 17.27 1.58
CA ILE A 101 -8.44 16.44 0.44
C ILE A 101 -7.71 15.15 0.87
N GLU A 102 -7.18 15.13 2.08
CA GLU A 102 -6.44 13.98 2.62
C GLU A 102 -7.36 12.87 3.16
N ALA A 103 -8.59 13.22 3.55
CA ALA A 103 -9.58 12.26 4.00
C ALA A 103 -10.36 11.70 2.79
N PRO A 104 -10.57 10.37 2.71
CA PRO A 104 -10.18 9.34 3.68
C PRO A 104 -8.71 8.89 3.57
N LEU A 105 -8.18 8.32 4.67
CA LEU A 105 -6.85 7.71 4.71
C LEU A 105 -6.79 6.44 3.85
N ARG A 106 -5.67 6.19 3.19
CA ARG A 106 -5.51 5.09 2.23
C ARG A 106 -4.67 3.96 2.81
N LEU A 107 -5.21 2.75 2.74
CA LEU A 107 -4.50 1.49 2.94
C LEU A 107 -4.41 0.79 1.59
N TYR A 108 -3.20 0.59 1.09
CA TYR A 108 -2.93 -0.03 -0.20
C TYR A 108 -2.44 -1.45 -0.01
N ILE A 109 -3.13 -2.42 -0.62
CA ILE A 109 -2.84 -3.84 -0.49
C ILE A 109 -2.47 -4.38 -1.86
N THR A 110 -1.32 -5.03 -1.95
CA THR A 110 -0.85 -5.72 -3.17
C THR A 110 -0.53 -7.17 -2.89
N GLU A 111 -0.82 -8.04 -3.84
CA GLU A 111 -0.39 -9.44 -3.84
C GLU A 111 1.03 -9.54 -4.42
N GLY A 112 1.93 -10.17 -3.66
CA GLY A 112 3.28 -10.51 -4.09
C GLY A 112 3.28 -11.73 -5.03
N ALA A 113 4.45 -12.01 -5.63
CA ALA A 113 4.62 -13.19 -6.48
C ALA A 113 4.48 -14.52 -5.70
N ASP A 114 4.59 -14.48 -4.38
CA ASP A 114 4.36 -15.57 -3.44
C ASP A 114 2.88 -15.74 -3.06
N GLY A 115 1.98 -14.90 -3.59
CA GLY A 115 0.55 -14.89 -3.26
C GLY A 115 0.21 -14.21 -1.93
N ASN A 116 1.21 -13.69 -1.20
CA ASN A 116 0.98 -13.04 0.08
C ASN A 116 0.68 -11.54 -0.11
N ALA A 117 -0.05 -10.97 0.84
CA ALA A 117 -0.31 -9.54 0.86
C ALA A 117 0.88 -8.73 1.40
N THR A 118 1.09 -7.57 0.79
CA THR A 118 1.82 -6.44 1.36
C THR A 118 0.84 -5.31 1.60
N LEU A 119 0.86 -4.74 2.81
CA LEU A 119 0.11 -3.53 3.16
C LEU A 119 1.05 -2.33 3.17
N SER A 120 0.71 -1.29 2.40
CA SER A 120 1.39 -0.01 2.38
C SER A 120 0.43 1.13 2.76
N TYR A 121 0.87 2.03 3.64
CA TYR A 121 0.08 3.19 4.06
C TYR A 121 0.99 4.33 4.49
N ARG A 122 0.47 5.56 4.54
CA ARG A 122 1.20 6.68 5.15
C ARG A 122 0.70 6.90 6.57
N LEU A 123 1.61 7.18 7.50
CA LEU A 123 1.26 7.60 8.84
C LEU A 123 0.37 8.85 8.76
N PRO A 124 -0.82 8.84 9.39
CA PRO A 124 -1.68 10.02 9.49
C PRO A 124 -0.93 11.29 9.91
N SER A 125 0.02 11.24 10.85
CA SER A 125 0.85 12.40 11.24
C SER A 125 1.66 12.99 10.10
N HIS A 126 2.14 12.18 9.16
CA HIS A 126 2.85 12.65 7.97
C HIS A 126 1.91 13.09 6.85
N VAL A 127 0.68 12.60 6.82
CA VAL A 127 -0.35 13.04 5.87
C VAL A 127 -0.84 14.43 6.26
N PHE A 128 -1.20 14.63 7.53
CA PHE A 128 -1.76 15.90 8.01
C PHE A 128 -0.71 16.91 8.49
N GLY A 129 0.50 16.48 8.82
CA GLY A 129 1.54 17.36 9.36
C GLY A 129 2.07 18.40 8.36
N VAL A 130 1.85 18.20 7.05
CA VAL A 130 2.28 19.17 6.03
C VAL A 130 1.49 20.48 6.04
N TYR A 131 0.40 20.53 6.82
CA TYR A 131 -0.45 21.71 6.95
C TYR A 131 -0.03 22.63 8.11
N ASP A 132 0.91 22.20 8.97
CA ASP A 132 1.43 22.96 10.11
C ASP A 132 0.33 23.53 11.05
N VAL A 133 -0.72 22.74 11.29
CA VAL A 133 -1.84 23.09 12.19
C VAL A 133 -1.79 22.24 13.46
N PRO A 134 -1.54 22.81 14.66
CA PRO A 134 -1.37 22.03 15.89
C PRO A 134 -2.54 21.10 16.25
N ALA A 135 -3.77 21.51 15.92
CA ALA A 135 -4.96 20.70 16.14
C ALA A 135 -5.01 19.47 15.21
N LEU A 136 -4.57 19.62 13.95
CA LEU A 136 -4.41 18.49 13.04
C LEU A 136 -3.31 17.54 13.51
N ASP A 137 -2.16 18.06 13.95
CA ASP A 137 -1.07 17.21 14.44
C ASP A 137 -1.48 16.34 15.62
N THR A 138 -2.27 16.91 16.52
CA THR A 138 -2.81 16.20 17.69
C THR A 138 -3.78 15.10 17.25
N MET A 139 -4.73 15.44 16.39
CA MET A 139 -5.69 14.49 15.81
C MET A 139 -4.97 13.37 15.03
N ALA A 140 -3.94 13.72 14.27
CA ALA A 140 -3.21 12.78 13.43
C ALA A 140 -2.40 11.77 14.27
N ARG A 141 -1.84 12.17 15.41
CA ARG A 141 -1.21 11.22 16.35
C ARG A 141 -2.20 10.23 16.98
N GLU A 142 -3.45 10.66 17.22
CA GLU A 142 -4.52 9.73 17.61
C GLU A 142 -4.80 8.72 16.49
N LEU A 143 -4.88 9.18 15.25
CA LEU A 143 -5.06 8.34 14.08
C LEU A 143 -3.87 7.40 13.81
N ASP A 144 -2.62 7.82 14.09
CA ASP A 144 -1.44 6.95 14.03
C ASP A 144 -1.62 5.75 14.98
N THR A 145 -2.05 6.01 16.21
CA THR A 145 -2.29 4.98 17.23
C THR A 145 -3.36 3.98 16.77
N ILE A 146 -4.46 4.49 16.22
CA ILE A 146 -5.55 3.64 15.68
C ILE A 146 -5.08 2.83 14.47
N THR A 147 -4.31 3.45 13.57
CA THR A 147 -3.78 2.77 12.37
C THR A 147 -2.81 1.65 12.76
N ALA A 148 -1.93 1.90 13.73
CA ALA A 148 -1.03 0.87 14.26
C ALA A 148 -1.82 -0.30 14.88
N ALA A 149 -2.88 -0.02 15.62
CA ALA A 149 -3.75 -1.06 16.18
C ALA A 149 -4.48 -1.88 15.10
N ILE A 150 -4.96 -1.23 14.03
CA ILE A 150 -5.56 -1.91 12.88
C ILE A 150 -4.55 -2.85 12.22
N VAL A 151 -3.33 -2.37 11.95
CA VAL A 151 -2.27 -3.17 11.33
C VAL A 151 -1.93 -4.36 12.21
N ALA A 152 -1.70 -4.14 13.50
CA ALA A 152 -1.38 -5.19 14.46
C ALA A 152 -2.50 -6.23 14.60
N ASP A 153 -3.76 -5.83 14.51
CA ASP A 153 -4.90 -6.76 14.54
C ASP A 153 -5.08 -7.52 13.22
N ALA A 154 -4.73 -6.93 12.08
CA ALA A 154 -4.89 -7.53 10.76
C ALA A 154 -3.83 -8.60 10.44
N ILE A 155 -2.64 -8.53 11.05
CA ILE A 155 -1.53 -9.46 10.81
C ILE A 155 -1.49 -10.64 11.80
N LYS A 156 -2.45 -10.71 12.73
CA LYS A 156 -2.58 -11.83 13.67
C LYS A 156 -3.06 -13.11 13.00
#